data_AF-A0A1S4B5D6-F1
#
_entry.id   AF-A0A1S4B5D6-F1
#
_cell.length_a   1.000
_cell.length_b   1.000
_cell.length_c   1.000
_cell.angle_alpha   90.00
_cell.angle_beta   90.00
_cell.angle_gamma   90.00
#
_symmetry.space_group_name_H-M   'P 1'
#
loop_
_entity.id
_entity.type
_entity.pdbx_description
1 polymer ?
#
loop_
_entity_poly.entity_id
_entity_poly.type
_entity_poly.pdbx_seq_one_letter_code
_entity_poly.pdbx_strand_id
1 'polypeptide(L)'
;MKETLQENMAIVHESYTSLDHGINRLVNGTVEIENKIVKVGDEMSSRMDKLQTKAEDIGNIAGQALDKQKQLLDGQSEAINGLELLTKTQSQAMKESRGTLQQLAQFGHEQQEELLRRQKQLQQTHDHLVEKSKTILAAQETFESKQASMFLAIDKLFALHNAMLLESRLIKAFLLYSLSIFLLYMFTSTKQTYNVRSRLYIGLCLTFLIEVAILRYGANELDDQAWTVSIVRSLFVILASCQLLYSIWTYRDYEVLNHQMLLTLVEKVNGIQKQKKYLTWEMENDESDDDVDWSSWIEAELPEDVDKLKDPDFVYPEEVAENSVGNMSFTRRYNLRNHLLTN
;
A
#
# COMPACT_ATOMS: atom_id res chain seq x y z
N MET A 1 97.12 -156.30 85.14
CA MET A 1 95.66 -156.08 85.01
C MET A 1 95.16 -154.76 85.64
N LYS A 2 95.94 -154.08 86.48
CA LYS A 2 95.59 -152.76 87.04
C LYS A 2 96.04 -151.57 86.16
N GLU A 3 97.16 -151.71 85.45
CA GLU A 3 97.68 -150.69 84.51
C GLU A 3 96.83 -150.54 83.23
N THR A 4 96.31 -151.66 82.69
CA THR A 4 95.46 -151.67 81.48
C THR A 4 94.08 -151.02 81.66
N LEU A 5 93.62 -150.83 82.90
CA LEU A 5 92.37 -150.12 83.20
C LEU A 5 92.61 -148.61 83.31
N GLN A 6 93.79 -148.20 83.81
CA GLN A 6 94.15 -146.81 84.01
C GLN A 6 94.48 -146.11 82.69
N GLU A 7 95.10 -146.83 81.74
CA GLU A 7 95.37 -146.36 80.38
C GLU A 7 94.10 -146.22 79.53
N ASN A 8 93.18 -147.20 79.61
CA ASN A 8 91.86 -147.08 78.96
C ASN A 8 91.00 -145.96 79.56
N MET A 9 91.12 -145.69 80.87
CA MET A 9 90.44 -144.56 81.51
C MET A 9 91.04 -143.20 81.10
N ALA A 10 92.35 -143.14 80.84
CA ALA A 10 93.01 -141.95 80.29
C ALA A 10 92.58 -141.68 78.83
N ILE A 11 92.51 -142.72 77.98
CA ILE A 11 92.06 -142.60 76.58
C ILE A 11 90.59 -142.15 76.48
N VAL A 12 89.72 -142.66 77.37
CA VAL A 12 88.31 -142.23 77.43
C VAL A 12 88.19 -140.78 77.91
N HIS A 13 88.99 -140.37 78.91
CA HIS A 13 89.03 -138.99 79.37
C HIS A 13 89.56 -138.03 78.29
N GLU A 14 90.55 -138.47 77.49
CA GLU A 14 91.08 -137.72 76.36
C GLU A 14 90.10 -137.66 75.17
N SER A 15 89.33 -138.73 74.93
CA SER A 15 88.23 -138.72 73.96
C SER A 15 87.07 -137.83 74.42
N TYR A 16 86.78 -137.80 75.73
CA TYR A 16 85.72 -136.96 76.29
C TYR A 16 86.11 -135.47 76.25
N THR A 17 87.37 -135.14 76.56
CA THR A 17 87.89 -133.77 76.50
C THR A 17 88.06 -133.26 75.06
N SER A 18 88.48 -134.12 74.12
CA SER A 18 88.51 -133.75 72.69
C SER A 18 87.11 -133.58 72.09
N LEU A 19 86.13 -134.39 72.53
CA LEU A 19 84.73 -134.23 72.15
C LEU A 19 84.12 -132.95 72.74
N ASP A 20 84.39 -132.63 74.01
CA ASP A 20 83.96 -131.38 74.65
C ASP A 20 84.56 -130.15 73.94
N HIS A 21 85.84 -130.21 73.57
CA HIS A 21 86.47 -129.18 72.73
C HIS A 21 85.90 -129.11 71.30
N GLY A 22 85.44 -130.24 70.74
CA GLY A 22 84.74 -130.29 69.46
C GLY A 22 83.34 -129.65 69.55
N ILE A 23 82.58 -129.97 70.60
CA ILE A 23 81.26 -129.41 70.88
C ILE A 23 81.37 -127.91 71.16
N ASN A 24 82.31 -127.46 71.99
CA ASN A 24 82.53 -126.04 72.25
C ASN A 24 82.93 -125.25 70.99
N ARG A 25 83.75 -125.85 70.10
CA ARG A 25 84.05 -125.25 68.79
C ARG A 25 82.83 -125.16 67.88
N LEU A 26 81.96 -126.18 67.90
CA LEU A 26 80.71 -126.18 67.13
C LEU A 26 79.71 -125.16 67.66
N VAL A 27 79.59 -125.02 68.99
CA VAL A 27 78.73 -124.03 69.65
C VAL A 27 79.20 -122.62 69.30
N ASN A 28 80.50 -122.33 69.45
CA ASN A 28 81.05 -121.02 69.07
C ASN A 28 80.91 -120.74 67.57
N GLY A 29 81.13 -121.73 66.70
CA GLY A 29 80.91 -121.59 65.25
C GLY A 29 79.44 -121.33 64.90
N THR A 30 78.51 -121.99 65.60
CA THR A 30 77.06 -121.76 65.45
C THR A 30 76.67 -120.35 65.88
N VAL A 31 77.21 -119.85 67.00
CA VAL A 31 76.97 -118.47 67.49
C VAL A 31 77.53 -117.42 66.52
N GLU A 32 78.71 -117.67 65.92
CA GLU A 32 79.27 -116.76 64.91
C GLU A 32 78.43 -116.73 63.62
N ILE A 33 77.92 -117.88 63.20
CA ILE A 33 77.00 -118.00 62.06
C ILE A 33 75.69 -117.27 62.37
N GLU A 34 75.12 -117.46 63.56
CA GLU A 34 73.90 -116.77 64.01
C GLU A 34 74.07 -115.25 63.97
N ASN A 35 75.18 -114.73 64.50
CA ASN A 35 75.49 -113.29 64.45
C ASN A 35 75.64 -112.77 63.01
N LYS A 36 76.26 -113.53 62.11
CA LYS A 36 76.36 -113.17 60.68
C LYS A 36 74.98 -113.18 60.00
N ILE A 37 74.13 -114.16 60.31
CA ILE A 37 72.76 -114.24 59.79
C ILE A 37 71.94 -113.04 60.25
N VAL A 38 72.00 -112.70 61.54
CA VAL A 38 71.32 -111.51 62.09
C VAL A 38 71.80 -110.24 61.38
N LYS A 39 73.12 -110.05 61.25
CA LYS A 39 73.68 -108.88 60.57
C LYS A 39 73.26 -108.77 59.09
N VAL A 40 73.23 -109.90 58.37
CA VAL A 40 72.74 -109.94 56.99
C VAL A 40 71.23 -109.68 56.93
N GLY A 41 70.46 -110.22 57.88
CA GLY A 41 69.03 -109.98 58.02
C GLY A 41 68.70 -108.50 58.24
N ASP A 42 69.40 -107.85 59.17
CA ASP A 42 69.24 -106.42 59.48
C ASP A 42 69.60 -105.54 58.28
N GLU A 43 70.71 -105.83 57.60
CA GLU A 43 71.10 -105.06 56.41
C GLU A 43 70.13 -105.30 55.24
N MET A 44 69.63 -106.52 55.07
CA MET A 44 68.61 -106.84 54.08
C MET A 44 67.29 -106.13 54.38
N SER A 45 66.87 -106.07 55.64
CA SER A 45 65.69 -105.32 56.08
C SER A 45 65.84 -103.82 55.77
N SER A 46 66.98 -103.22 56.15
CA SER A 46 67.25 -101.81 55.85
C SER A 46 67.30 -101.51 54.35
N ARG A 47 67.81 -102.42 53.52
CA ARG A 47 67.78 -102.27 52.06
C ARG A 47 66.37 -102.42 51.50
N MET A 48 65.57 -103.35 52.03
CA MET A 48 64.20 -103.58 51.61
C MET A 48 63.32 -102.37 51.94
N ASP A 49 63.46 -101.79 53.13
CA ASP A 49 62.77 -100.56 53.53
C ASP A 49 63.13 -99.38 52.62
N LYS A 50 64.41 -99.23 52.28
CA LYS A 50 64.87 -98.20 51.33
C LYS A 50 64.32 -98.41 49.92
N LEU A 51 64.14 -99.66 49.50
CA LEU A 51 63.60 -99.99 48.18
C LEU A 51 62.10 -99.75 48.12
N GLN A 52 61.39 -100.14 49.18
CA GLN A 52 59.95 -99.90 49.35
C GLN A 52 59.65 -98.40 49.38
N THR A 53 60.35 -97.63 50.21
CA THR A 53 60.17 -96.17 50.27
C THR A 53 60.45 -95.49 48.93
N LYS A 54 61.51 -95.87 48.22
CA LYS A 54 61.77 -95.37 46.86
C LYS A 54 60.69 -95.77 45.85
N ALA A 55 60.17 -96.99 45.93
CA ALA A 55 59.10 -97.45 45.05
C ALA A 55 57.80 -96.68 45.33
N GLU A 56 57.51 -96.39 46.60
CA GLU A 56 56.36 -95.59 47.02
C GLU A 56 56.48 -94.13 46.58
N ASP A 57 57.65 -93.51 46.71
CA ASP A 57 57.93 -92.17 46.19
C ASP A 57 57.75 -92.10 44.66
N ILE A 58 58.27 -93.08 43.93
CA ILE A 58 58.10 -93.18 42.46
C ILE A 58 56.61 -93.34 42.13
N GLY A 59 55.89 -94.19 42.86
CA GLY A 59 54.45 -94.38 42.69
C GLY A 59 53.66 -93.08 42.90
N ASN A 60 53.95 -92.35 43.98
CA ASN A 60 53.30 -91.07 44.30
C ASN A 60 53.61 -89.99 43.26
N ILE A 61 54.88 -89.84 42.86
CA ILE A 61 55.29 -88.85 41.84
C ILE A 61 54.67 -89.19 40.48
N ALA A 62 54.69 -90.46 40.08
CA ALA A 62 54.08 -90.90 38.82
C ALA A 62 52.56 -90.69 38.82
N GLY A 63 51.88 -90.99 39.95
CA GLY A 63 50.47 -90.71 40.13
C GLY A 63 50.14 -89.23 39.98
N GLN A 64 50.87 -88.36 40.68
CA GLN A 64 50.70 -86.91 40.58
C GLN A 64 51.00 -86.37 39.18
N ALA A 65 52.02 -86.92 38.49
CA ALA A 65 52.36 -86.52 37.13
C ALA A 65 51.25 -86.92 36.13
N LEU A 66 50.68 -88.12 36.28
CA LEU A 66 49.55 -88.59 35.47
C LEU A 66 48.30 -87.74 35.69
N ASP A 67 47.96 -87.42 36.94
CA ASP A 67 46.83 -86.53 37.26
C ASP A 67 47.01 -85.13 36.64
N LYS A 68 48.23 -84.57 36.71
CA LYS A 68 48.54 -83.29 36.08
C LYS A 68 48.44 -83.36 34.55
N GLN A 69 48.92 -84.43 33.93
CA GLN A 69 48.77 -84.64 32.48
C GLN A 69 47.30 -84.75 32.08
N LYS A 70 46.48 -85.43 32.88
CA LYS A 70 45.04 -85.52 32.65
C LYS A 70 44.37 -84.15 32.71
N GLN A 71 44.63 -83.36 33.75
CA GLN A 71 44.10 -81.99 33.84
C GLN A 71 44.51 -81.12 32.67
N LEU A 72 45.75 -81.26 32.19
CA LEU A 72 46.24 -80.52 31.04
C LEU A 72 45.55 -80.94 29.74
N LEU A 73 45.28 -82.24 29.55
CA LEU A 73 44.52 -82.74 28.41
C LEU A 73 43.06 -82.25 28.43
N ASP A 74 42.43 -82.26 29.60
CA ASP A 74 41.06 -81.76 29.77
C ASP A 74 41.01 -80.24 29.46
N GLY A 75 41.97 -79.46 29.97
CA GLY A 75 42.07 -78.03 29.66
C GLY A 75 42.36 -77.73 28.19
N GLN A 76 43.19 -78.55 27.52
CA GLN A 76 43.40 -78.44 26.07
C GLN A 76 42.14 -78.77 25.27
N SER A 77 41.38 -79.78 25.69
CA SER A 77 40.11 -80.14 25.06
C SER A 77 39.11 -78.99 25.15
N GLU A 78 38.98 -78.36 26.31
CA GLU A 78 38.10 -77.21 26.51
C GLU A 78 38.56 -75.99 25.68
N ALA A 79 39.86 -75.73 25.61
CA ALA A 79 40.42 -74.66 24.78
C ALA A 79 40.15 -74.89 23.27
N ILE A 80 40.26 -76.12 22.79
CA ILE A 80 39.95 -76.49 21.40
C ILE A 80 38.46 -76.27 21.11
N ASN A 81 37.57 -76.71 22.00
CA ASN A 81 36.13 -76.48 21.87
C ASN A 81 35.78 -74.99 21.85
N GLY A 82 36.45 -74.19 22.71
CA GLY A 82 36.33 -72.73 22.71
C GLY A 82 36.79 -72.10 21.40
N LEU A 83 37.89 -72.59 20.82
CA LEU A 83 38.41 -72.12 19.53
C LEU A 83 37.46 -72.44 18.38
N GLU A 84 36.83 -73.61 18.38
CA GLU A 84 35.82 -74.00 17.40
C GLU A 84 34.60 -73.07 17.47
N LEU A 85 34.11 -72.78 18.68
CA LEU A 85 33.00 -71.84 18.89
C LEU A 85 33.37 -70.41 18.42
N LEU A 86 34.58 -69.95 18.73
CA LEU A 86 35.07 -68.65 18.28
C LEU A 86 35.16 -68.59 16.75
N THR A 87 35.67 -69.65 16.12
CA THR A 87 35.76 -69.73 14.66
C THR A 87 34.37 -69.68 14.01
N LYS A 88 33.40 -70.41 14.59
CA LYS A 88 32.01 -70.41 14.13
C LYS A 88 31.37 -69.03 14.25
N THR A 89 31.50 -68.39 15.42
CA THR A 89 30.94 -67.05 15.67
C THR A 89 31.58 -66.00 14.77
N GLN A 90 32.89 -66.05 14.56
CA GLN A 90 33.59 -65.17 13.63
C GLN A 90 33.10 -65.35 12.19
N SER A 91 32.90 -66.60 11.74
CA SER A 91 32.38 -66.87 10.38
C SER A 91 30.96 -66.32 10.20
N GLN A 92 30.11 -66.45 11.23
CA GLN A 92 28.74 -65.96 11.21
C GLN A 92 28.70 -64.44 11.18
N ALA A 93 29.48 -63.77 12.05
CA ALA A 93 29.59 -62.32 12.09
C ALA A 93 30.10 -61.76 10.75
N MET A 94 31.07 -62.42 10.11
CA MET A 94 31.55 -62.03 8.78
C MET A 94 30.48 -62.20 7.69
N LYS A 95 29.68 -63.25 7.75
CA LYS A 95 28.59 -63.49 6.81
C LYS A 95 27.48 -62.44 6.99
N GLU A 96 27.11 -62.13 8.22
CA GLU A 96 26.15 -61.09 8.55
C GLU A 96 26.66 -59.71 8.14
N SER A 97 27.92 -59.37 8.44
CA SER A 97 28.55 -58.12 8.04
C SER A 97 28.59 -57.95 6.52
N ARG A 98 28.88 -59.01 5.75
CA ARG A 98 28.78 -58.95 4.28
C ARG A 98 27.35 -58.70 3.81
N GLY A 99 26.36 -59.33 4.44
CA GLY A 99 24.95 -59.12 4.14
C GLY A 99 24.51 -57.68 4.40
N THR A 100 24.87 -57.10 5.54
CA THR A 100 24.53 -55.70 5.87
C THR A 100 25.24 -54.72 4.96
N LEU A 101 26.50 -54.96 4.60
CA LEU A 101 27.25 -54.11 3.67
C LEU A 101 26.64 -54.13 2.26
N GLN A 102 26.18 -55.31 1.80
CA GLN A 102 25.47 -55.42 0.53
C GLN A 102 24.13 -54.66 0.55
N GLN A 103 23.36 -54.76 1.63
CA GLN A 103 22.13 -53.97 1.80
C GLN A 103 22.40 -52.47 1.83
N LEU A 104 23.46 -52.04 2.52
CA LEU A 104 23.85 -50.63 2.58
C LEU A 104 24.28 -50.10 1.21
N ALA A 105 25.03 -50.90 0.43
CA ALA A 105 25.42 -50.54 -0.92
C ALA A 105 24.20 -50.41 -1.85
N GLN A 106 23.23 -51.32 -1.76
CA GLN A 106 21.98 -51.25 -2.52
C GLN A 106 21.17 -50.01 -2.12
N PHE A 107 20.97 -49.79 -0.82
CA PHE A 107 20.26 -48.62 -0.30
C PHE A 107 20.94 -47.30 -0.73
N GLY A 108 22.28 -47.25 -0.70
CA GLY A 108 23.04 -46.10 -1.19
C GLY A 108 22.80 -45.82 -2.68
N HIS A 109 22.74 -46.88 -3.51
CA HIS A 109 22.43 -46.75 -4.93
C HIS A 109 21.00 -46.24 -5.17
N GLU A 110 20.02 -46.80 -4.47
CA GLU A 110 18.61 -46.38 -4.55
C GLU A 110 18.44 -44.91 -4.14
N GLN A 111 19.09 -44.49 -3.05
CA GLN A 111 19.08 -43.08 -2.61
C GLN A 111 19.72 -42.15 -3.65
N GLN A 112 20.82 -42.56 -4.28
CA GLN A 112 21.47 -41.76 -5.32
C GLN A 112 20.58 -41.60 -6.57
N GLU A 113 19.87 -42.65 -6.97
CA GLU A 113 18.91 -42.59 -8.07
C GLU A 113 17.70 -41.71 -7.73
N GLU A 114 17.19 -41.81 -6.50
CA GLU A 114 16.10 -40.97 -6.02
C GLU A 114 16.48 -39.48 -6.00
N LEU A 115 17.69 -39.16 -5.53
CA LEU A 115 18.21 -37.79 -5.55
C LEU A 115 18.32 -37.24 -6.98
N LEU A 116 18.84 -38.03 -7.92
CA LEU A 116 18.89 -37.65 -9.35
C LEU A 116 17.49 -37.37 -9.90
N ARG A 117 16.51 -38.21 -9.57
CA ARG A 117 15.12 -38.04 -9.98
C ARG A 117 14.51 -36.76 -9.40
N ARG A 118 14.71 -36.50 -8.11
CA ARG A 118 14.25 -35.27 -7.44
C ARG A 118 14.91 -34.03 -8.03
N GLN A 119 16.21 -34.07 -8.30
CA GLN A 119 16.93 -32.96 -8.94
C GLN A 119 16.36 -32.66 -10.33
N LYS A 120 16.06 -33.68 -11.14
CA LYS A 120 15.43 -33.50 -12.45
C LYS A 120 14.03 -32.89 -12.36
N GLN A 121 13.22 -33.33 -11.41
CA GLN A 121 11.89 -32.73 -11.16
C GLN A 121 11.99 -31.28 -10.69
N LEU A 122 12.95 -30.98 -9.82
CA LEU A 122 13.20 -29.61 -9.34
C LEU A 122 13.60 -28.70 -10.50
N GLN A 123 14.50 -29.17 -11.37
CA GLN A 123 14.92 -28.41 -12.55
C GLN A 123 13.76 -28.14 -13.50
N GLN A 124 12.92 -29.15 -13.80
CA GLN A 124 11.71 -28.94 -14.62
C GLN A 124 10.75 -27.93 -14.00
N THR A 125 10.55 -27.99 -12.68
CA THR A 125 9.67 -27.06 -11.97
C THR A 125 10.25 -25.64 -11.99
N HIS A 126 11.57 -25.52 -11.82
CA HIS A 126 12.28 -24.25 -11.90
C HIS A 126 12.18 -23.64 -13.31
N ASP A 127 12.41 -24.42 -14.36
CA ASP A 127 12.29 -23.96 -15.75
C ASP A 127 10.87 -23.47 -16.06
N HIS A 128 9.84 -24.22 -15.62
CA HIS A 128 8.45 -23.79 -15.75
C HIS A 128 8.16 -22.52 -14.93
N LEU A 129 8.73 -22.37 -13.74
CA LEU A 129 8.56 -21.16 -12.93
C LEU A 129 9.20 -19.94 -13.61
N VAL A 130 10.39 -20.09 -14.20
CA VAL A 130 11.06 -19.03 -14.97
C VAL A 130 10.22 -18.66 -16.20
N GLU A 131 9.69 -19.63 -16.93
CA GLU A 131 8.80 -19.39 -18.05
C GLU A 131 7.55 -18.62 -17.60
N LYS A 132 6.87 -19.07 -16.54
CA LYS A 132 5.70 -18.39 -15.98
C LYS A 132 6.05 -16.97 -15.51
N SER A 133 7.17 -16.78 -14.83
CA SER A 133 7.66 -15.46 -14.44
C SER A 133 7.84 -14.54 -15.64
N LYS A 134 8.43 -15.03 -16.74
CA LYS A 134 8.56 -14.27 -17.99
C LYS A 134 7.20 -13.92 -18.60
N THR A 135 6.24 -14.84 -18.60
CA THR A 135 4.88 -14.55 -19.09
C THR A 135 4.15 -13.54 -18.21
N ILE A 136 4.35 -13.59 -16.89
CA ILE A 136 3.78 -12.62 -15.95
C ILE A 136 4.40 -11.24 -16.17
N LEU A 137 5.73 -11.17 -16.38
CA LEU A 137 6.42 -9.92 -16.67
C LEU A 137 5.88 -9.28 -17.96
N ALA A 138 5.73 -10.07 -19.03
CA ALA A 138 5.13 -9.59 -20.28
C ALA A 138 3.67 -9.14 -20.07
N ALA A 139 2.89 -9.88 -19.26
CA ALA A 139 1.54 -9.48 -18.90
C ALA A 139 1.53 -8.15 -18.11
N GLN A 140 2.49 -7.94 -17.19
CA GLN A 140 2.62 -6.69 -16.44
C GLN A 140 2.99 -5.52 -17.34
N GLU A 141 3.93 -5.69 -18.28
CA GLU A 141 4.28 -4.65 -19.26
C GLU A 141 3.07 -4.27 -20.13
N THR A 142 2.30 -5.25 -20.59
CA THR A 142 1.05 -4.98 -21.34
C THR A 142 -0.03 -4.33 -20.47
N PHE A 143 -0.11 -4.67 -19.19
CA PHE A 143 -1.01 -4.03 -18.23
C PHE A 143 -0.62 -2.58 -17.95
N GLU A 144 0.67 -2.30 -17.76
CA GLU A 144 1.19 -0.95 -17.56
C GLU A 144 0.90 -0.08 -18.79
N SER A 145 1.18 -0.60 -19.99
CA SER A 145 0.85 0.07 -21.25
C SER A 145 -0.66 0.34 -21.38
N LYS A 146 -1.50 -0.65 -21.02
CA LYS A 146 -2.95 -0.49 -21.04
C LYS A 146 -3.43 0.51 -20.00
N GLN A 147 -2.84 0.52 -18.80
CA GLN A 147 -3.15 1.47 -17.74
C GLN A 147 -2.76 2.90 -18.15
N ALA A 148 -1.58 3.09 -18.75
CA ALA A 148 -1.16 4.38 -19.31
C ALA A 148 -2.13 4.86 -20.39
N SER A 149 -2.57 3.96 -21.29
CA SER A 149 -3.57 4.29 -22.31
C SER A 149 -4.94 4.62 -21.72
N MET A 150 -5.32 3.95 -20.62
CA MET A 150 -6.58 4.19 -19.91
C MET A 150 -6.55 5.53 -19.18
N PHE A 151 -5.45 5.89 -18.51
CA PHE A 151 -5.30 7.21 -17.89
C PHE A 151 -5.37 8.32 -18.93
N LEU A 152 -4.71 8.16 -20.07
CA LEU A 152 -4.82 9.11 -21.18
C LEU A 152 -6.26 9.24 -21.69
N ALA A 153 -6.98 8.12 -21.81
CA ALA A 153 -8.39 8.14 -22.19
C ALA A 153 -9.28 8.83 -21.13
N ILE A 154 -9.01 8.61 -19.83
CA ILE A 154 -9.70 9.27 -18.72
C ILE A 154 -9.44 10.78 -18.73
N ASP A 155 -8.20 11.21 -18.91
CA ASP A 155 -7.86 12.64 -19.01
C ASP A 155 -8.59 13.30 -20.19
N LYS A 156 -8.62 12.62 -21.35
CA LYS A 156 -9.40 13.07 -22.51
C LYS A 156 -10.90 13.11 -22.22
N LEU A 157 -11.43 12.14 -21.48
CA LEU A 157 -12.83 12.10 -21.10
C LEU A 157 -13.17 13.25 -20.14
N PHE A 158 -12.30 13.55 -19.16
CA PHE A 158 -12.48 14.70 -18.27
C PHE A 158 -12.39 16.02 -19.02
N ALA A 159 -11.43 16.17 -19.94
CA ALA A 159 -11.35 17.36 -20.79
C ALA A 159 -12.62 17.53 -21.64
N LEU A 160 -13.13 16.45 -22.23
CA LEU A 160 -14.36 16.46 -23.00
C LEU A 160 -15.59 16.75 -22.11
N HIS A 161 -15.66 16.15 -20.93
CA HIS A 161 -16.75 16.38 -19.99
C HIS A 161 -16.78 17.84 -19.52
N ASN A 162 -15.62 18.41 -19.20
CA ASN A 162 -15.49 19.82 -18.82
C ASN A 162 -15.89 20.74 -19.98
N ALA A 163 -15.46 20.44 -21.21
CA ALA A 163 -15.88 21.19 -22.39
C ALA A 163 -17.41 21.10 -22.61
N MET A 164 -17.99 19.91 -22.51
CA MET A 164 -19.44 19.69 -22.65
C MET A 164 -20.25 20.38 -21.55
N LEU A 165 -19.78 20.36 -20.30
CA LEU A 165 -20.45 21.02 -19.17
C LEU A 165 -20.45 22.54 -19.37
N LEU A 166 -19.33 23.10 -19.83
CA LEU A 166 -19.20 24.52 -20.15
C LEU A 166 -20.14 24.91 -21.31
N GLU A 167 -20.16 24.13 -22.39
CA GLU A 167 -21.07 24.35 -23.53
C GLU A 167 -22.56 24.28 -23.10
N SER A 168 -22.93 23.28 -22.31
CA SER A 168 -24.29 23.15 -21.77
C SER A 168 -24.71 24.36 -20.93
N ARG A 169 -23.79 24.87 -20.09
CA ARG A 169 -24.05 26.02 -19.24
C ARG A 169 -24.22 27.31 -20.03
N LEU A 170 -23.41 27.51 -21.08
CA LEU A 170 -23.57 28.65 -22.00
C LEU A 170 -24.93 28.62 -22.71
N ILE A 171 -25.39 27.46 -23.17
CA ILE A 171 -26.71 27.31 -23.81
C ILE A 171 -27.83 27.67 -22.82
N LYS A 172 -27.75 27.19 -21.58
CA LYS A 172 -28.75 27.51 -20.54
C LYS A 172 -28.77 29.01 -20.21
N ALA A 173 -27.60 29.64 -20.07
CA ALA A 173 -27.51 31.09 -19.85
C ALA A 173 -28.15 31.85 -21.02
N PHE A 174 -27.78 31.51 -22.27
CA PHE A 174 -28.33 32.14 -23.46
C PHE A 174 -29.87 32.08 -23.52
N LEU A 175 -30.47 30.92 -23.24
CA LEU A 175 -31.93 30.77 -23.21
C LEU A 175 -32.59 31.62 -22.11
N LEU A 176 -31.99 31.67 -20.91
CA LEU A 176 -32.51 32.45 -19.78
C LEU A 176 -32.50 33.95 -20.09
N TYR A 177 -31.40 34.49 -20.63
CA TYR A 177 -31.31 35.91 -20.97
C TYR A 177 -32.19 36.27 -22.16
N SER A 178 -32.31 35.39 -23.16
CA SER A 178 -33.27 35.57 -24.28
C SER A 178 -34.71 35.68 -23.77
N LEU A 179 -35.12 34.79 -22.86
CA LEU A 179 -36.43 34.86 -22.22
C LEU A 179 -36.59 36.13 -21.36
N SER A 180 -35.52 36.55 -20.68
CA SER A 180 -35.52 37.78 -19.86
C SER A 180 -35.69 39.04 -20.71
N ILE A 181 -35.07 39.11 -21.90
CA ILE A 181 -35.30 40.20 -22.87
C ILE A 181 -36.78 40.24 -23.28
N PHE A 182 -37.37 39.09 -23.59
CA PHE A 182 -38.78 39.00 -23.96
C PHE A 182 -39.71 39.43 -22.82
N LEU A 183 -39.44 39.01 -21.59
CA LEU A 183 -40.20 39.43 -20.41
C LEU A 183 -40.06 40.94 -20.16
N LEU A 184 -38.85 41.49 -20.24
CA LEU A 184 -38.64 42.94 -20.12
C LEU A 184 -39.36 43.70 -21.24
N TYR A 185 -39.37 43.19 -22.47
CA TYR A 185 -40.14 43.77 -23.57
C TYR A 185 -41.64 43.82 -23.25
N MET A 186 -42.21 42.71 -22.75
CA MET A 186 -43.60 42.64 -22.35
C MET A 186 -43.93 43.60 -21.20
N PHE A 187 -43.12 43.64 -20.13
CA PHE A 187 -43.32 44.54 -18.99
C PHE A 187 -43.13 46.02 -19.32
N THR A 188 -42.29 46.33 -20.30
CA THR A 188 -42.00 47.71 -20.69
C THR A 188 -42.89 48.20 -21.84
N SER A 189 -43.82 47.37 -22.33
CA SER A 189 -44.76 47.74 -23.40
C SER A 189 -45.81 48.78 -22.97
N THR A 190 -46.04 48.90 -21.66
CA THR A 190 -46.96 49.88 -21.07
C THR A 190 -46.42 51.31 -21.20
N LYS A 191 -47.30 52.29 -21.53
CA LYS A 191 -46.93 53.72 -21.70
C LYS A 191 -46.09 54.30 -20.54
N GLN A 192 -46.26 53.76 -19.33
CA GLN A 192 -45.62 54.24 -18.10
C GLN A 192 -44.11 54.01 -18.01
N THR A 193 -43.55 53.03 -18.72
CA THR A 193 -42.17 52.57 -18.52
C THR A 193 -41.26 52.75 -19.75
N TYR A 194 -41.73 53.48 -20.77
CA TYR A 194 -41.08 53.59 -22.08
C TYR A 194 -39.63 54.13 -22.03
N ASN A 195 -39.35 55.16 -21.23
CA ASN A 195 -38.03 55.79 -21.16
C ASN A 195 -36.95 54.88 -20.52
N VAL A 196 -37.38 53.91 -19.70
CA VAL A 196 -36.46 53.03 -18.95
C VAL A 196 -36.07 51.77 -19.73
N ARG A 197 -36.74 51.51 -20.86
CA ARG A 197 -36.53 50.35 -21.73
C ARG A 197 -35.09 50.19 -22.23
N SER A 198 -34.52 51.25 -22.81
CA SER A 198 -33.17 51.20 -23.39
C SER A 198 -32.10 50.98 -22.32
N ARG A 199 -32.26 51.61 -21.15
CA ARG A 199 -31.35 51.46 -20.00
C ARG A 199 -31.37 50.04 -19.44
N LEU A 200 -32.55 49.42 -19.32
CA LEU A 200 -32.69 48.04 -18.85
C LEU A 200 -32.06 47.03 -19.84
N TYR A 201 -32.20 47.23 -21.15
CA TYR A 201 -31.54 46.36 -22.13
C TYR A 201 -30.02 46.48 -22.14
N ILE A 202 -29.49 47.70 -22.03
CA ILE A 202 -28.04 47.90 -21.90
C ILE A 202 -27.51 47.22 -20.64
N GLY A 203 -28.23 47.36 -19.52
CA GLY A 203 -27.90 46.68 -18.26
C GLY A 203 -27.93 45.15 -18.39
N LEU A 204 -28.96 44.59 -19.01
CA LEU A 204 -29.09 43.15 -19.20
C LEU A 204 -27.97 42.58 -20.09
N CYS A 205 -27.64 43.26 -21.20
CA CYS A 205 -26.53 42.87 -22.06
C CYS A 205 -25.19 42.90 -21.32
N LEU A 206 -24.96 43.93 -20.48
CA LEU A 206 -23.74 44.02 -19.66
C LEU A 206 -23.66 42.84 -18.67
N THR A 207 -24.76 42.50 -18.00
CA THR A 207 -24.80 41.36 -17.07
C THR A 207 -24.58 40.02 -17.75
N PHE A 208 -25.11 39.84 -18.97
CA PHE A 208 -24.86 38.65 -19.78
C PHE A 208 -23.38 38.52 -20.14
N LEU A 209 -22.72 39.60 -20.57
CA LEU A 209 -21.29 39.59 -20.89
C LEU A 209 -20.43 39.29 -19.67
N ILE A 210 -20.76 39.86 -18.51
CA ILE A 210 -20.07 39.58 -17.24
C ILE A 210 -20.23 38.11 -16.86
N GLU A 211 -21.44 37.57 -17.00
CA GLU A 211 -21.68 36.15 -16.71
C GLU A 211 -20.89 35.23 -17.66
N VAL A 212 -20.90 35.51 -18.96
CA VAL A 212 -20.10 34.73 -19.94
C VAL A 212 -18.60 34.85 -19.65
N ALA A 213 -18.13 36.01 -19.21
CA ALA A 213 -16.73 36.21 -18.82
C ALA A 213 -16.36 35.38 -17.57
N ILE A 214 -17.22 35.37 -16.54
CA ILE A 214 -17.05 34.53 -15.35
C ILE A 214 -17.09 33.04 -15.72
N LEU A 215 -17.90 32.65 -16.72
CA LEU A 215 -18.00 31.27 -17.20
C LEU A 215 -16.79 30.80 -18.02
N ARG A 216 -16.16 31.69 -18.81
CA ARG A 216 -14.97 31.36 -19.61
C ARG A 216 -13.65 31.51 -18.86
N TYR A 217 -13.53 32.49 -17.98
CA TYR A 217 -12.27 32.85 -17.31
C TYR A 217 -12.25 32.53 -15.82
N GLY A 218 -13.38 32.10 -15.23
CA GLY A 218 -13.44 31.68 -13.83
C GLY A 218 -12.69 30.36 -13.64
N ALA A 219 -11.49 30.44 -13.07
CA ALA A 219 -10.68 29.28 -12.66
C ALA A 219 -11.09 28.71 -11.29
N ASN A 220 -12.18 29.19 -10.70
CA ASN A 220 -12.63 28.81 -9.37
C ASN A 220 -13.49 27.54 -9.40
N GLU A 221 -13.51 26.84 -8.28
CA GLU A 221 -14.28 25.60 -8.05
C GLU A 221 -15.75 25.78 -8.46
N LEU A 222 -16.35 24.73 -9.03
CA LEU A 222 -17.64 24.81 -9.74
C LEU A 222 -18.78 25.37 -8.87
N ASP A 223 -18.69 25.16 -7.56
CA ASP A 223 -19.67 25.62 -6.58
C ASP A 223 -19.57 27.14 -6.32
N ASP A 224 -18.35 27.67 -6.21
CA ASP A 224 -18.11 29.11 -6.02
C ASP A 224 -18.53 29.93 -7.24
N GLN A 225 -18.35 29.35 -8.44
CA GLN A 225 -18.76 29.98 -9.68
C GLN A 225 -20.29 30.09 -9.79
N ALA A 226 -21.03 29.05 -9.39
CA ALA A 226 -22.49 29.07 -9.40
C ALA A 226 -23.06 30.06 -8.37
N TRP A 227 -22.46 30.13 -7.18
CA TRP A 227 -22.83 31.10 -6.15
C TRP A 227 -22.60 32.54 -6.61
N THR A 228 -21.43 32.81 -7.21
CA THR A 228 -21.09 34.14 -7.74
C THR A 228 -22.06 34.59 -8.84
N VAL A 229 -22.39 33.69 -9.78
CA VAL A 229 -23.36 33.97 -10.85
C VAL A 229 -24.76 34.27 -10.28
N SER A 230 -25.18 33.53 -9.25
CA SER A 230 -26.48 33.76 -8.59
C SER A 230 -26.56 35.16 -7.96
N ILE A 231 -25.50 35.62 -7.31
CA ILE A 231 -25.43 36.96 -6.71
C ILE A 231 -25.55 38.05 -7.79
N VAL A 232 -24.80 37.93 -8.89
CA VAL A 232 -24.83 38.89 -10.00
C VAL A 232 -26.25 38.99 -10.59
N ARG A 233 -26.92 37.85 -10.80
CA ARG A 233 -28.32 37.81 -11.28
C ARG A 233 -29.28 38.46 -10.29
N SER A 234 -29.16 38.16 -9.01
CA SER A 234 -30.04 38.72 -7.96
C SER A 234 -29.91 40.25 -7.87
N LEU A 235 -28.69 40.78 -7.89
CA LEU A 235 -28.43 42.21 -7.88
C LEU A 235 -29.05 42.91 -9.09
N PHE A 236 -28.94 42.33 -10.28
CA PHE A 236 -29.55 42.90 -11.47
C PHE A 236 -31.09 42.92 -11.38
N VAL A 237 -31.71 41.83 -10.92
CA VAL A 237 -33.18 41.77 -10.75
C VAL A 237 -33.65 42.84 -9.76
N ILE A 238 -32.96 43.01 -8.64
CA ILE A 238 -33.29 44.04 -7.64
C ILE A 238 -33.17 45.45 -8.26
N LEU A 239 -32.09 45.74 -8.97
CA LEU A 239 -31.89 47.03 -9.64
C LEU A 239 -32.98 47.29 -10.70
N ALA A 240 -33.31 46.28 -11.51
CA ALA A 240 -34.36 46.38 -12.51
C ALA A 240 -35.74 46.62 -11.88
N SER A 241 -36.08 45.90 -10.80
CA SER A 241 -37.31 46.11 -10.05
C SER A 241 -37.38 47.50 -9.42
N CYS A 242 -36.30 48.00 -8.82
CA CYS A 242 -36.23 49.36 -8.29
C CYS A 242 -36.40 50.42 -9.39
N GLN A 243 -35.78 50.24 -10.55
CA GLN A 243 -35.92 51.17 -11.69
C GLN A 243 -37.33 51.18 -12.28
N LEU A 244 -37.97 50.01 -12.40
CA LEU A 244 -39.36 49.92 -12.84
C LEU A 244 -40.30 50.56 -11.82
N LEU A 245 -40.10 50.29 -10.52
CA LEU A 245 -40.91 50.87 -9.45
C LEU A 245 -40.77 52.40 -9.38
N TYR A 246 -39.54 52.92 -9.53
CA TYR A 246 -39.29 54.35 -9.61
C TYR A 246 -39.99 55.00 -10.81
N SER A 247 -40.00 54.31 -11.96
CA SER A 247 -40.67 54.79 -13.17
C SER A 247 -42.19 54.82 -13.01
N ILE A 248 -42.76 53.78 -12.38
CA ILE A 248 -44.19 53.72 -12.07
C ILE A 248 -44.57 54.82 -11.08
N TRP A 249 -43.76 55.05 -10.04
CA TRP A 249 -44.06 56.07 -9.03
C TRP A 249 -43.91 57.51 -9.56
N THR A 250 -42.93 57.74 -10.43
CA THR A 250 -42.68 59.06 -11.05
C THR A 250 -43.57 59.31 -12.29
N TYR A 251 -44.38 58.33 -12.69
CA TYR A 251 -45.31 58.47 -13.79
C TYR A 251 -46.47 59.40 -13.41
N ARG A 252 -46.39 60.65 -13.85
CA ARG A 252 -47.50 61.61 -13.79
C ARG A 252 -48.26 61.54 -15.11
N ASP A 253 -49.57 61.32 -15.06
CA ASP A 253 -50.38 61.20 -16.26
C ASP A 253 -50.56 62.58 -16.93
N TYR A 254 -49.61 62.91 -17.81
CA TYR A 254 -49.57 64.20 -18.51
C TYR A 254 -50.72 64.34 -19.52
N GLU A 255 -51.29 63.24 -20.04
CA GLU A 255 -52.44 63.28 -20.95
C GLU A 255 -53.69 63.73 -20.18
N VAL A 256 -53.93 63.19 -18.98
CA VAL A 256 -55.05 63.58 -18.10
C VAL A 256 -54.86 65.00 -17.56
N LEU A 257 -53.65 65.39 -17.15
CA LEU A 257 -53.38 66.74 -16.65
C LEU A 257 -53.55 67.80 -17.75
N ASN A 258 -53.10 67.52 -18.97
CA ASN A 258 -53.28 68.42 -20.10
C ASN A 258 -54.77 68.54 -20.49
N HIS A 259 -55.52 67.43 -20.48
CA HIS A 259 -56.96 67.47 -20.74
C HIS A 259 -57.72 68.26 -19.68
N GLN A 260 -57.37 68.10 -18.39
CA GLN A 260 -57.92 68.90 -17.30
C GLN A 260 -57.58 70.39 -17.45
N MET A 261 -56.35 70.71 -17.86
CA MET A 261 -55.93 72.09 -18.10
C MET A 261 -56.70 72.72 -19.28
N LEU A 262 -56.91 71.97 -20.37
CA LEU A 262 -57.74 72.38 -21.51
C LEU A 262 -59.21 72.56 -21.11
N LEU A 263 -59.79 71.64 -20.32
CA LEU A 263 -61.15 71.78 -19.80
C LEU A 263 -61.30 73.04 -18.93
N THR A 264 -60.32 73.29 -18.04
CA THR A 264 -60.33 74.50 -17.20
C THR A 264 -60.18 75.78 -18.03
N LEU A 265 -59.38 75.76 -19.09
CA LEU A 265 -59.26 76.90 -20.01
C LEU A 265 -60.56 77.14 -20.79
N VAL A 266 -61.19 76.08 -21.32
CA VAL A 266 -62.49 76.17 -22.03
C VAL A 266 -63.58 76.68 -21.09
N GLU A 267 -63.61 76.19 -19.84
CA GLU A 267 -64.57 76.64 -18.84
C GLU A 267 -64.36 78.12 -18.46
N LYS A 268 -63.10 78.55 -18.29
CA LYS A 268 -62.76 79.96 -18.06
C LYS A 268 -63.15 80.85 -19.24
N VAL A 269 -62.87 80.43 -20.48
CA VAL A 269 -63.25 81.16 -21.69
C VAL A 269 -64.76 81.27 -21.83
N ASN A 270 -65.49 80.18 -21.57
CA ASN A 270 -66.96 80.18 -21.59
C ASN A 270 -67.55 81.04 -20.46
N GLY A 271 -66.91 81.07 -19.28
CA GLY A 271 -67.25 81.97 -18.18
C GLY A 271 -67.10 83.45 -18.56
N ILE A 272 -65.97 83.82 -19.17
CA ILE A 272 -65.71 85.18 -19.68
C ILE A 272 -66.72 85.53 -20.79
N GLN A 273 -67.03 84.60 -21.69
CA GLN A 273 -68.00 84.81 -22.75
C GLN A 273 -69.43 84.98 -22.21
N LYS A 274 -69.84 84.20 -21.19
CA LYS A 274 -71.11 84.41 -20.48
C LYS A 274 -71.16 85.72 -19.72
N GLN A 275 -70.07 86.12 -19.07
CA GLN A 275 -69.98 87.40 -18.37
C GLN A 275 -70.08 88.58 -19.35
N LYS A 276 -69.40 88.48 -20.51
CA LYS A 276 -69.54 89.45 -21.61
C LYS A 276 -70.98 89.48 -22.12
N LYS A 277 -71.61 88.31 -22.31
CA LYS A 277 -73.02 88.23 -22.75
C LYS A 277 -73.97 88.86 -21.73
N TYR A 278 -73.76 88.64 -20.43
CA TYR A 278 -74.57 89.24 -19.36
C TYR A 278 -74.43 90.78 -19.32
N LEU A 279 -73.20 91.28 -19.54
CA LEU A 279 -72.92 92.71 -19.72
C LEU A 279 -73.58 93.30 -20.98
N THR A 280 -73.66 92.52 -22.07
CA THR A 280 -74.35 92.93 -23.30
C THR A 280 -75.88 92.96 -23.13
N TRP A 281 -76.48 92.03 -22.38
CA TRP A 281 -77.93 92.03 -22.12
C TRP A 281 -78.39 93.12 -21.13
N GLU A 282 -77.50 93.66 -20.29
CA GLU A 282 -77.80 94.78 -19.37
C GLU A 282 -77.61 96.17 -20.01
N MET A 283 -77.08 96.24 -21.24
CA MET A 283 -76.82 97.50 -21.97
C MET A 283 -77.42 97.52 -23.39
N GLU A 284 -78.54 96.82 -23.64
CA GLU A 284 -79.38 97.06 -24.83
C GLU A 284 -80.34 98.25 -24.59
N ASN A 285 -79.76 99.43 -24.45
CA ASN A 285 -80.34 100.72 -24.82
C ASN A 285 -79.14 101.60 -25.22
N ASP A 286 -79.17 102.08 -26.45
CA ASP A 286 -78.13 102.78 -27.21
C ASP A 286 -77.09 101.89 -27.90
N GLU A 287 -77.41 101.67 -29.19
CA GLU A 287 -76.56 101.13 -30.25
C GLU A 287 -75.24 101.90 -30.36
N SER A 288 -74.13 101.22 -30.07
CA SER A 288 -72.81 101.51 -30.63
C SER A 288 -72.01 100.21 -30.59
N ASP A 289 -72.17 99.40 -31.64
CA ASP A 289 -71.38 98.21 -31.91
C ASP A 289 -69.91 98.60 -32.14
N ASP A 290 -69.11 98.52 -31.08
CA ASP A 290 -67.65 98.43 -31.19
C ASP A 290 -67.29 96.94 -31.31
N ASP A 291 -67.32 96.45 -32.54
CA ASP A 291 -66.81 95.15 -32.96
C ASP A 291 -65.30 95.11 -32.69
N VAL A 292 -64.91 94.70 -31.48
CA VAL A 292 -63.52 94.44 -31.14
C VAL A 292 -63.01 93.27 -31.99
N ASP A 293 -62.26 93.64 -33.02
CA ASP A 293 -61.59 92.77 -33.97
C ASP A 293 -60.44 91.97 -33.31
N TRP A 294 -60.68 90.66 -33.14
CA TRP A 294 -59.72 89.70 -32.57
C TRP A 294 -58.53 89.40 -33.49
N SER A 295 -58.48 90.00 -34.68
CA SER A 295 -57.40 89.83 -35.66
C SER A 295 -56.12 90.59 -35.31
N SER A 296 -56.19 91.61 -34.43
CA SER A 296 -55.08 92.52 -34.11
C SER A 296 -53.97 91.94 -33.22
N TRP A 297 -54.17 90.77 -32.61
CA TRP A 297 -53.14 90.11 -31.77
C TRP A 297 -52.18 89.21 -32.57
N ILE A 298 -52.46 88.96 -33.85
CA ILE A 298 -51.67 88.07 -34.71
C ILE A 298 -50.67 88.85 -35.61
N GLU A 299 -50.80 90.17 -35.74
CA GLU A 299 -50.07 91.01 -36.72
C GLU A 299 -49.15 92.09 -36.11
N ALA A 300 -48.60 91.87 -34.91
CA ALA A 300 -47.49 92.71 -34.42
C ALA A 300 -46.14 92.21 -34.96
N GLU A 301 -45.90 92.41 -36.26
CA GLU A 301 -44.60 92.22 -36.90
C GLU A 301 -43.63 93.33 -36.44
N LEU A 302 -42.47 92.94 -35.90
CA LEU A 302 -41.43 93.86 -35.43
C LEU A 302 -40.82 94.64 -36.62
N PRO A 303 -40.62 95.97 -36.50
CA PRO A 303 -40.00 96.77 -37.56
C PRO A 303 -38.51 96.43 -37.74
N GLU A 304 -38.13 96.11 -38.98
CA GLU A 304 -36.74 96.01 -39.45
C GLU A 304 -36.09 97.41 -39.53
N ASP A 305 -34.78 97.46 -39.25
CA ASP A 305 -33.90 98.63 -39.21
C ASP A 305 -33.92 99.51 -37.94
N VAL A 306 -33.35 98.97 -36.86
CA VAL A 306 -32.58 99.78 -35.90
C VAL A 306 -31.14 99.25 -35.83
N ASP A 307 -30.26 99.89 -36.61
CA ASP A 307 -28.83 99.83 -36.40
C ASP A 307 -28.51 100.47 -35.04
N LYS A 308 -28.05 99.67 -34.07
CA LYS A 308 -27.37 100.13 -32.86
C LYS A 308 -26.61 99.00 -32.19
N LEU A 309 -25.34 98.95 -32.58
CA LEU A 309 -24.17 98.48 -31.85
C LEU A 309 -24.14 98.93 -30.37
N LYS A 310 -25.02 98.40 -29.49
CA LYS A 310 -24.86 98.42 -28.03
C LYS A 310 -25.95 97.59 -27.36
N ASP A 311 -25.62 96.38 -26.93
CA ASP A 311 -26.44 95.65 -25.95
C ASP A 311 -25.94 96.01 -24.55
N PRO A 312 -26.76 96.64 -23.69
CA PRO A 312 -26.47 96.82 -22.28
C PRO A 312 -26.85 95.56 -21.50
N ASP A 313 -26.07 95.28 -20.46
CA ASP A 313 -26.33 94.31 -19.38
C ASP A 313 -25.90 92.84 -19.59
N PHE A 314 -24.61 92.65 -19.94
CA PHE A 314 -23.86 91.47 -19.49
C PHE A 314 -22.77 91.89 -18.48
N VAL A 315 -23.03 91.65 -17.20
CA VAL A 315 -22.08 91.89 -16.11
C VAL A 315 -21.18 90.67 -15.95
N TYR A 316 -19.87 90.85 -16.16
CA TYR A 316 -18.83 89.86 -15.87
C TYR A 316 -18.54 89.79 -14.36
N PRO A 317 -18.38 88.60 -13.75
CA PRO A 317 -17.62 88.44 -12.52
C PRO A 317 -16.12 88.54 -12.83
N GLU A 318 -15.44 89.41 -12.10
CA GLU A 318 -14.02 89.74 -12.17
C GLU A 318 -13.12 88.54 -11.82
N GLU A 319 -12.19 88.19 -12.73
CA GLU A 319 -11.16 87.19 -12.53
C GLU A 319 -10.00 87.79 -11.72
N VAL A 320 -9.74 87.23 -10.54
CA VAL A 320 -8.49 87.44 -9.80
C VAL A 320 -7.44 86.46 -10.30
N ALA A 321 -6.46 87.03 -11.01
CA ALA A 321 -5.04 86.72 -11.06
C ALA A 321 -4.57 85.25 -11.27
N GLU A 322 -3.95 85.09 -12.44
CA GLU A 322 -2.64 84.45 -12.65
C GLU A 322 -2.52 82.93 -12.41
N ASN A 323 -2.42 82.15 -13.52
CA ASN A 323 -1.19 81.45 -13.92
C ASN A 323 -1.37 80.55 -15.17
N SER A 324 -0.59 80.88 -16.20
CA SER A 324 0.11 80.00 -17.16
C SER A 324 -0.67 79.02 -18.10
N VAL A 325 -0.72 79.44 -19.37
CA VAL A 325 -0.38 78.71 -20.62
C VAL A 325 -1.06 77.36 -20.92
N GLY A 326 -1.86 77.33 -22.01
CA GLY A 326 -1.89 76.18 -22.93
C GLY A 326 -3.24 75.77 -23.51
N ASN A 327 -3.69 76.47 -24.58
CA ASN A 327 -4.64 76.04 -25.62
C ASN A 327 -6.01 75.44 -25.21
N MET A 328 -7.06 76.26 -25.25
CA MET A 328 -8.45 75.80 -25.37
C MET A 328 -9.12 76.41 -26.60
N SER A 329 -9.32 75.60 -27.64
CA SER A 329 -9.98 76.00 -28.89
C SER A 329 -11.50 75.98 -28.74
N PHE A 330 -12.12 77.14 -28.60
CA PHE A 330 -13.57 77.30 -28.66
C PHE A 330 -14.03 77.50 -30.12
N THR A 331 -14.57 76.44 -30.72
CA THR A 331 -15.19 76.46 -32.05
C THR A 331 -16.49 77.26 -32.05
N ARG A 332 -16.43 78.48 -32.61
CA ARG A 332 -17.57 79.30 -33.01
C ARG A 332 -18.07 78.76 -34.37
N ARG A 333 -19.19 78.03 -34.39
CA ARG A 333 -19.77 77.50 -35.64
C ARG A 333 -20.75 78.50 -36.24
N TYR A 334 -20.42 79.05 -37.41
CA TYR A 334 -21.36 79.73 -38.29
C TYR A 334 -21.83 78.73 -39.36
N ASN A 335 -23.15 78.63 -39.56
CA ASN A 335 -23.77 77.84 -40.62
C ASN A 335 -24.54 78.79 -41.53
N LEU A 336 -23.94 79.21 -42.65
CA LEU A 336 -24.68 79.82 -43.75
C LEU A 336 -24.23 79.17 -45.07
N ARG A 337 -25.13 78.36 -45.61
CA ARG A 337 -25.09 77.75 -46.93
C ARG A 337 -25.50 78.80 -47.94
N ASN A 338 -24.65 79.13 -48.91
CA ASN A 338 -25.05 79.89 -50.10
C ASN A 338 -24.64 79.16 -51.38
N HIS A 339 -25.60 79.12 -52.29
CA HIS A 339 -25.60 78.50 -53.61
C HIS A 339 -25.49 79.65 -54.63
N LEU A 340 -24.70 79.50 -55.71
CA LEU A 340 -24.80 80.17 -57.04
C LEU A 340 -23.55 79.75 -57.86
N LEU A 341 -23.71 78.85 -58.82
CA LEU A 341 -23.80 79.08 -60.29
C LEU A 341 -22.48 79.44 -61.01
N THR A 342 -22.11 78.53 -61.92
CA THR A 342 -21.40 78.70 -63.21
C THR A 342 -19.95 79.21 -63.22
N ASN A 343 -19.01 78.28 -63.43
CA ASN A 343 -18.46 77.98 -64.76
C ASN A 343 -17.96 76.53 -64.82
#